data_AF-A0AA97HP88-F1
#
_entry.id   AF-A0AA97HP88-F1
#
_cell.length_a   1.000
_cell.length_b   1.000
_cell.length_c   1.000
_cell.angle_alpha   90.00
_cell.angle_beta   90.00
_cell.angle_gamma   90.00
#
_symmetry.space_group_name_H-M   'P 1'
#
loop_
_entity.id
_entity.type
_entity.pdbx_description
1 polymer ?
#
loop_
_entity_poly.entity_id
_entity_poly.type
_entity_poly.pdbx_seq_one_letter_code
_entity_poly.pdbx_strand_id
1 'polypeptide(L)'
;MYDTIKIVKYLDKLPKEAVTRVRDTFIWNNCLWKPRFNNFNEVVSYAADLKNLKLRLRGNELTITNSLQKFYMGNNYQPFTYSQVVEAVNTLNTCFGNVLLDAEVKRLAIGLVIYEVPENTFQMWQEYKTVQPQFMCNGAKVYGVHFKATNYKIKGYDKTYQVKQDTRIDIKNNVIRFEIEANSRYYNQRKDSIGVYKFSDLVDASKFKQLGEELLSVYVNIKKRKQIDFENLTPEQIKLMATYGNSFWANGLKKHHKHTHKKERQAYLKLLKTFSDSDIENDIYEKLKSQINFCLNN
;
A
#
# COMPACT_ATOMS: atom_id res chain seq x y z
N MET A 1 -10.66 -1.10 3.70
CA MET A 1 -9.50 -1.13 2.80
C MET A 1 -8.57 0.05 3.02
N TYR A 2 -9.04 1.24 3.41
CA TYR A 2 -8.14 2.36 3.67
C TYR A 2 -7.20 2.11 4.86
N ASP A 3 -6.04 2.75 4.84
CA ASP A 3 -5.17 2.84 6.01
C ASP A 3 -4.60 4.25 6.10
N THR A 4 -3.43 4.49 5.53
CA THR A 4 -2.77 5.80 5.61
C THR A 4 -3.44 6.82 4.70
N ILE A 5 -3.79 7.98 5.25
CA ILE A 5 -4.24 9.14 4.47
C ILE A 5 -3.24 10.29 4.62
N LYS A 6 -3.24 11.19 3.64
CA LYS A 6 -2.74 12.56 3.76
C LYS A 6 -3.75 13.47 3.08
N ILE A 7 -4.47 14.26 3.86
CA ILE A 7 -5.40 15.27 3.36
C ILE A 7 -4.91 16.67 3.73
N VAL A 8 -5.26 17.65 2.91
CA VAL A 8 -4.93 19.06 3.10
C VAL A 8 -6.20 19.90 2.96
N LYS A 9 -6.46 20.77 3.93
CA LYS A 9 -7.57 21.72 3.92
C LYS A 9 -7.03 23.12 4.21
N TYR A 10 -7.40 24.10 3.38
CA TYR A 10 -7.23 25.51 3.71
C TYR A 10 -8.44 25.96 4.52
N LEU A 11 -8.20 26.46 5.73
CA LEU A 11 -9.24 26.88 6.66
C LEU A 11 -9.56 28.36 6.47
N ASP A 12 -10.85 28.70 6.41
CA ASP A 12 -11.31 30.10 6.38
C ASP A 12 -11.20 30.77 7.75
N LYS A 13 -11.32 29.97 8.82
CA LYS A 13 -11.26 30.42 10.21
C LYS A 13 -10.21 29.64 10.97
N LEU A 14 -9.26 30.36 11.56
CA LEU A 14 -8.19 29.80 12.38
C LEU A 14 -8.51 29.97 13.87
N PRO A 15 -7.97 29.10 14.75
CA PRO A 15 -7.99 29.39 16.18
C PRO A 15 -7.25 30.70 16.46
N LYS A 16 -7.76 31.48 17.42
CA LYS A 16 -7.25 32.82 17.76
C LYS A 16 -5.75 32.77 18.05
N GLU A 17 -5.33 31.71 18.73
CA GLU A 17 -3.97 31.41 19.13
C GLU A 17 -3.01 31.27 17.94
N ALA A 18 -3.47 30.64 16.85
CA ALA A 18 -2.68 30.53 15.63
C ALA A 18 -2.61 31.86 14.87
N VAL A 19 -3.66 32.68 14.91
CA VAL A 19 -3.67 34.03 14.34
C VAL A 19 -2.67 34.94 15.07
N THR A 20 -2.66 34.89 16.40
CA THR A 20 -1.76 35.68 17.25
C THR A 20 -0.37 35.07 17.39
N ARG A 21 -0.10 33.92 16.74
CA ARG A 21 1.17 33.20 16.77
C ARG A 21 1.68 32.94 18.20
N VAL A 22 0.81 32.45 19.08
CA VAL A 22 1.21 32.14 20.46
C VAL A 22 2.39 31.18 20.49
N ARG A 23 3.28 31.41 21.45
CA ARG A 23 4.51 30.62 21.67
C ARG A 23 4.29 29.45 22.64
N ASP A 24 3.16 29.44 23.33
CA ASP A 24 2.76 28.36 24.23
C ASP A 24 1.81 27.37 23.54
N THR A 25 1.58 26.25 24.20
CA THR A 25 0.60 25.27 23.73
C THR A 25 -0.83 25.74 23.96
N PHE A 26 -1.76 25.35 23.08
CA PHE A 26 -3.19 25.66 23.25
C PHE A 26 -4.08 24.48 22.86
N ILE A 27 -5.33 24.51 23.33
CA ILE A 27 -6.33 23.50 22.97
C ILE A 27 -7.22 24.05 21.86
N TRP A 28 -7.35 23.30 20.77
CA TRP A 28 -8.33 23.57 19.71
C TRP A 28 -8.85 22.26 19.13
N ASN A 29 -10.17 22.14 18.97
CA ASN A 29 -10.85 20.91 18.54
C ASN A 29 -10.42 19.68 19.36
N ASN A 30 -10.37 19.84 20.69
CA ASN A 30 -9.94 18.81 21.65
C ASN A 30 -8.53 18.25 21.42
N CYS A 31 -7.69 18.99 20.70
CA CYS A 31 -6.30 18.62 20.45
C CYS A 31 -5.36 19.62 21.13
N LEU A 32 -4.28 19.12 21.74
CA LEU A 32 -3.20 19.95 22.27
C LEU A 32 -2.22 20.32 21.15
N TRP A 33 -2.26 21.59 20.73
CA TRP A 33 -1.42 22.14 19.68
C TRP A 33 -0.12 22.68 20.28
N LYS A 34 1.00 22.21 19.73
CA LYS A 34 2.35 22.60 20.12
C LYS A 34 2.97 23.48 19.03
N PRO A 35 3.51 24.66 19.38
CA PRO A 35 4.19 25.51 18.40
C PRO A 35 5.47 24.85 17.90
N ARG A 36 5.80 25.13 16.65
CA ARG A 36 7.07 24.77 16.01
C ARG A 36 7.76 26.04 15.58
N PHE A 37 9.04 26.15 15.94
CA PHE A 37 9.86 27.32 15.71
C PHE A 37 10.83 27.09 14.55
N ASN A 38 11.18 28.16 13.84
CA ASN A 38 12.33 28.18 12.94
C ASN A 38 13.63 28.47 13.71
N ASN A 39 14.75 28.56 12.98
CA ASN A 39 16.06 28.88 13.55
C ASN A 39 16.14 30.30 14.14
N PHE A 40 15.19 31.19 13.81
CA PHE A 40 15.07 32.54 14.33
C PHE A 40 14.11 32.61 15.53
N ASN A 41 13.70 31.47 16.08
CA ASN A 41 12.81 31.37 17.24
C ASN A 41 11.41 31.97 16.99
N GLU A 42 10.96 31.99 15.74
CA GLU A 42 9.63 32.43 15.31
C GLU A 42 8.71 31.22 15.09
N VAL A 43 7.44 31.37 15.45
CA VAL A 43 6.44 30.31 15.24
C VAL A 43 6.11 30.18 13.75
N VAL A 44 6.37 29.02 13.16
CA VAL A 44 6.12 28.73 11.73
C VAL A 44 4.95 27.78 11.49
N SER A 45 4.57 26.98 12.48
CA SER A 45 3.43 26.07 12.41
C SER A 45 3.08 25.54 13.80
N TYR A 46 1.93 24.87 13.90
CA TYR A 46 1.54 24.10 15.06
C TYR A 46 1.40 22.62 14.69
N ALA A 47 1.66 21.74 15.65
CA ALA A 47 1.43 20.32 15.49
C ALA A 47 0.63 19.77 16.67
N ALA A 48 -0.26 18.84 16.38
CA ALA A 48 -1.04 18.12 17.37
C ALA A 48 -1.19 16.65 16.97
N ASP A 49 -1.56 15.83 17.94
CA ASP A 49 -1.91 14.43 17.73
C ASP A 49 -3.39 14.24 18.04
N LEU A 50 -4.11 13.54 17.15
CA LEU A 50 -5.49 13.13 17.34
C LEU A 50 -5.56 11.61 17.22
N LYS A 51 -5.48 10.92 18.36
CA LYS A 51 -5.24 9.47 18.43
C LYS A 51 -4.01 9.12 17.57
N ASN A 52 -4.17 8.33 16.51
CA ASN A 52 -3.09 7.96 15.60
C ASN A 52 -2.80 9.01 14.51
N LEU A 53 -3.71 9.98 14.27
CA LEU A 53 -3.50 11.01 13.24
C LEU A 53 -2.51 12.06 13.72
N LYS A 54 -1.67 12.50 12.78
CA LYS A 54 -0.74 13.61 12.96
C LYS A 54 -1.32 14.84 12.27
N LEU A 55 -1.46 15.92 13.03
CA LEU A 55 -2.01 17.18 12.57
C LEU A 55 -0.91 18.22 12.44
N ARG A 56 -0.98 19.05 11.40
CA ARG A 56 -0.10 20.21 11.24
C ARG A 56 -0.90 21.38 10.71
N LEU A 57 -0.80 22.53 11.37
CA LEU A 57 -1.39 23.79 10.95
C LEU A 57 -0.26 24.76 10.57
N ARG A 58 -0.13 25.10 9.29
CA ARG A 58 0.88 26.05 8.79
C ARG A 58 0.18 27.18 8.06
N GLY A 59 0.22 28.40 8.61
CA GLY A 59 -0.67 29.47 8.15
C GLY A 59 -2.12 29.02 8.27
N ASN A 60 -2.86 29.01 7.17
CA ASN A 60 -4.21 28.46 7.11
C ASN A 60 -4.31 27.03 6.57
N GLU A 61 -3.19 26.38 6.26
CA GLU A 61 -3.16 25.01 5.76
C GLU A 61 -3.17 24.00 6.92
N LEU A 62 -4.26 23.25 7.04
CA LEU A 62 -4.37 22.07 7.90
C LEU A 62 -4.01 20.82 7.11
N THR A 63 -2.92 20.15 7.51
CA THR A 63 -2.56 18.82 7.02
C THR A 63 -2.91 17.77 8.07
N ILE A 64 -3.63 16.73 7.66
CA ILE A 64 -3.92 15.54 8.48
C ILE A 64 -3.30 14.33 7.80
N THR A 65 -2.50 13.56 8.53
CA THR A 65 -1.81 12.39 7.98
C THR A 65 -1.78 11.21 8.96
N ASN A 66 -1.42 10.03 8.44
CA ASN A 66 -1.28 8.73 9.13
C ASN A 66 -2.54 7.84 8.96
N SER A 67 -2.59 6.69 9.65
CA SER A 67 -3.64 5.68 9.47
C SER A 67 -5.01 6.14 10.01
N LEU A 68 -5.97 6.26 9.08
CA LEU A 68 -7.41 6.47 9.35
C LEU A 68 -8.01 5.24 10.06
N GLN A 69 -7.56 4.04 9.70
CA GLN A 69 -8.00 2.81 10.35
C GLN A 69 -7.62 2.81 11.84
N LYS A 70 -6.35 3.10 12.18
CA LYS A 70 -5.91 3.18 13.59
C LYS A 70 -6.62 4.31 14.34
N PHE A 71 -6.97 5.40 13.67
CA PHE A 71 -7.75 6.47 14.29
C PHE A 71 -9.13 6.00 14.76
N TYR A 72 -9.79 5.19 13.95
CA TYR A 72 -11.13 4.69 14.24
C TYR A 72 -11.12 3.42 15.10
N MET A 73 -10.34 2.40 14.72
CA MET A 73 -10.32 1.08 15.36
C MET A 73 -9.24 0.90 16.44
N GLY A 74 -8.29 1.83 16.57
CA GLY A 74 -7.11 1.67 17.44
C GLY A 74 -6.06 0.68 16.92
N ASN A 75 -6.32 -0.02 15.82
CA ASN A 75 -5.40 -0.98 15.20
C ASN A 75 -5.47 -0.93 13.65
N ASN A 76 -4.60 -1.66 12.96
CA ASN A 76 -4.67 -1.83 11.49
C ASN A 76 -4.29 -3.24 11.01
N TYR A 77 -4.59 -4.25 11.83
CA TYR A 77 -4.38 -5.66 11.50
C TYR A 77 -5.70 -6.43 11.37
N GLN A 78 -6.83 -5.73 11.38
CA GLN A 78 -8.16 -6.23 11.10
C GLN A 78 -8.68 -5.66 9.78
N PRO A 79 -9.74 -6.23 9.20
CA PRO A 79 -10.45 -5.62 8.09
C PRO A 79 -11.02 -4.24 8.49
N PHE A 80 -10.96 -3.28 7.58
CA PHE A 80 -11.61 -1.97 7.75
C PHE A 80 -12.71 -1.85 6.71
N THR A 81 -13.95 -2.04 7.12
CA THR A 81 -15.07 -2.20 6.19
C THR A 81 -15.56 -0.85 5.65
N TYR A 82 -16.43 -0.86 4.64
CA TYR A 82 -16.95 0.36 4.05
C TYR A 82 -17.78 1.15 5.06
N SER A 83 -18.64 0.48 5.83
CA SER A 83 -19.44 1.10 6.89
C SER A 83 -18.55 1.83 7.92
N GLN A 84 -17.48 1.14 8.38
CA GLN A 84 -16.50 1.71 9.31
C GLN A 84 -15.72 2.88 8.73
N VAL A 85 -15.44 2.87 7.43
CA VAL A 85 -14.82 4.00 6.73
C VAL A 85 -15.75 5.21 6.72
N VAL A 86 -17.04 5.01 6.42
CA VAL A 86 -18.04 6.08 6.45
C VAL A 86 -18.09 6.70 7.85
N GLU A 87 -18.16 5.88 8.89
CA GLU A 87 -18.14 6.35 10.27
C GLU A 87 -16.84 7.08 10.63
N ALA A 88 -15.69 6.56 10.22
CA ALA A 88 -14.39 7.19 10.48
C ALA A 88 -14.26 8.56 9.81
N VAL A 89 -14.71 8.69 8.56
CA VAL A 89 -14.73 9.95 7.81
C VAL A 89 -15.65 10.96 8.49
N ASN A 90 -16.87 10.54 8.85
CA ASN A 90 -17.83 11.41 9.54
C ASN A 90 -17.30 11.86 10.91
N THR A 91 -16.76 10.93 11.69
CA THR A 91 -16.16 11.21 13.00
C THR A 91 -15.04 12.25 12.88
N LEU A 92 -14.11 12.04 11.93
CA LEU A 92 -13.01 12.98 11.71
C LEU A 92 -13.52 14.34 11.22
N ASN A 93 -14.49 14.37 10.31
CA ASN A 93 -15.08 15.60 9.79
C ASN A 93 -15.75 16.42 10.92
N THR A 94 -16.51 15.76 11.80
CA THR A 94 -17.16 16.39 12.94
C THR A 94 -16.17 16.95 13.96
N CYS A 95 -15.01 16.29 14.18
CA CYS A 95 -13.95 16.84 15.03
C CYS A 95 -13.47 18.23 14.57
N PHE A 96 -13.64 18.59 13.30
CA PHE A 96 -13.23 19.87 12.73
C PHE A 96 -14.41 20.74 12.30
N GLY A 97 -15.61 20.53 12.86
CA GLY A 97 -16.77 21.37 12.57
C GLY A 97 -17.32 21.18 11.15
N ASN A 98 -17.17 19.97 10.59
CA ASN A 98 -17.69 19.56 9.29
C ASN A 98 -17.07 20.26 8.06
N VAL A 99 -15.83 20.75 8.18
CA VAL A 99 -15.13 21.49 7.11
C VAL A 99 -14.15 20.64 6.29
N LEU A 100 -14.05 19.33 6.56
CA LEU A 100 -13.01 18.48 5.95
C LEU A 100 -13.45 17.75 4.68
N LEU A 101 -14.74 17.68 4.36
CA LEU A 101 -15.23 16.86 3.24
C LEU A 101 -14.61 17.25 1.89
N ASP A 102 -14.34 18.53 1.67
CA ASP A 102 -13.69 19.05 0.46
C ASP A 102 -12.16 19.12 0.58
N ALA A 103 -11.57 18.66 1.69
CA ALA A 103 -10.12 18.60 1.86
C ALA A 103 -9.50 17.74 0.74
N GLU A 104 -8.40 18.22 0.18
CA GLU A 104 -7.71 17.56 -0.92
C GLU A 104 -6.94 16.33 -0.43
N VAL A 105 -7.20 15.19 -1.04
CA VAL A 105 -6.42 13.96 -0.82
C VAL A 105 -5.11 14.06 -1.58
N LYS A 106 -3.99 14.18 -0.85
CA LYS A 106 -2.63 14.21 -1.41
C LYS A 106 -2.03 12.82 -1.53
N ARG A 107 -2.34 11.94 -0.57
CA ARG A 107 -1.84 10.56 -0.52
C ARG A 107 -2.86 9.65 0.13
N LEU A 108 -2.91 8.42 -0.35
CA LEU A 108 -3.81 7.39 0.13
C LEU A 108 -3.08 6.05 0.12
N ALA A 109 -3.27 5.25 1.16
CA ALA A 109 -2.91 3.84 1.17
C ALA A 109 -4.17 3.01 1.30
N ILE A 110 -4.28 2.01 0.43
CA ILE A 110 -5.28 0.96 0.48
C ILE A 110 -4.57 -0.36 0.76
N GLY A 111 -5.12 -1.18 1.63
CA GLY A 111 -4.55 -2.48 1.96
C GLY A 111 -5.56 -3.43 2.56
N LEU A 112 -5.19 -4.71 2.50
CA LEU A 112 -5.96 -5.84 2.99
C LEU A 112 -5.07 -6.67 3.91
N VAL A 113 -5.70 -7.29 4.89
CA VAL A 113 -5.11 -8.33 5.71
C VAL A 113 -5.69 -9.66 5.28
N ILE A 114 -4.84 -10.67 5.10
CA ILE A 114 -5.24 -12.04 4.79
C ILE A 114 -4.61 -12.98 5.81
N TYR A 115 -5.34 -14.02 6.16
CA TYR A 115 -5.00 -14.95 7.24
C TYR A 115 -4.55 -16.29 6.70
N GLU A 116 -3.72 -16.99 7.49
CA GLU A 116 -3.31 -18.38 7.24
C GLU A 116 -2.56 -18.53 5.92
N VAL A 117 -1.72 -17.54 5.60
CA VAL A 117 -0.89 -17.58 4.41
C VAL A 117 0.46 -18.20 4.78
N PRO A 118 1.06 -19.03 3.91
CA PRO A 118 2.40 -19.58 4.16
C PRO A 118 3.44 -18.49 4.46
N GLU A 119 4.43 -18.81 5.29
CA GLU A 119 5.58 -17.93 5.46
C GLU A 119 6.29 -17.73 4.11
N ASN A 120 6.95 -16.58 3.94
CA ASN A 120 7.77 -16.27 2.76
C ASN A 120 7.04 -16.16 1.41
N THR A 121 5.70 -16.13 1.38
CA THR A 121 4.88 -15.90 0.16
C THR A 121 5.42 -14.82 -0.78
N PHE A 122 5.89 -13.71 -0.23
CA PHE A 122 6.32 -12.56 -1.02
C PHE A 122 7.74 -12.66 -1.57
N GLN A 123 8.52 -13.67 -1.18
CA GLN A 123 9.85 -13.90 -1.74
C GLN A 123 9.81 -14.32 -3.21
N MET A 124 8.65 -14.82 -3.67
CA MET A 124 8.47 -15.21 -5.07
C MET A 124 8.23 -14.01 -5.99
N TRP A 125 8.00 -12.80 -5.47
CA TRP A 125 7.75 -11.63 -6.30
C TRP A 125 9.03 -11.17 -7.00
N GLN A 126 8.97 -11.01 -8.32
CA GLN A 126 10.12 -10.71 -9.17
C GLN A 126 10.09 -9.31 -9.76
N GLU A 127 8.92 -8.81 -10.17
CA GLU A 127 8.83 -7.53 -10.87
C GLU A 127 7.40 -6.99 -10.86
N TYR A 128 7.25 -5.67 -10.84
CA TYR A 128 5.98 -5.00 -11.17
C TYR A 128 6.26 -3.79 -12.05
N LYS A 129 5.71 -3.75 -13.27
CA LYS A 129 5.91 -2.66 -14.24
C LYS A 129 7.38 -2.22 -14.34
N THR A 130 8.29 -3.18 -14.57
CA THR A 130 9.76 -3.03 -14.63
C THR A 130 10.47 -2.65 -13.32
N VAL A 131 9.73 -2.42 -12.24
CA VAL A 131 10.29 -2.16 -10.91
C VAL A 131 10.66 -3.49 -10.24
N GLN A 132 11.91 -3.59 -9.80
CA GLN A 132 12.42 -4.74 -9.06
C GLN A 132 12.02 -4.67 -7.58
N PRO A 133 11.83 -5.81 -6.91
CA PRO A 133 11.46 -5.88 -5.50
C PRO A 133 12.61 -5.39 -4.61
N GLN A 134 12.25 -4.75 -3.51
CA GLN A 134 13.17 -4.40 -2.42
C GLN A 134 12.67 -5.06 -1.14
N PHE A 135 13.55 -5.76 -0.43
CA PHE A 135 13.19 -6.46 0.80
C PHE A 135 13.00 -5.49 1.97
N MET A 136 12.00 -5.79 2.79
CA MET A 136 11.73 -5.13 4.07
C MET A 136 12.42 -5.93 5.16
N CYS A 137 13.42 -5.32 5.80
CA CYS A 137 14.27 -5.98 6.78
C CYS A 137 14.16 -5.32 8.16
N ASN A 138 14.29 -6.11 9.21
CA ASN A 138 14.60 -5.65 10.56
C ASN A 138 15.84 -6.44 11.05
N GLY A 139 16.99 -5.77 11.06
CA GLY A 139 18.29 -6.46 11.17
C GLY A 139 18.45 -7.49 10.05
N ALA A 140 18.79 -8.72 10.42
CA ALA A 140 18.94 -9.84 9.47
C ALA A 140 17.62 -10.44 9.00
N LYS A 141 16.49 -10.17 9.68
CA LYS A 141 15.20 -10.77 9.34
C LYS A 141 14.51 -10.00 8.21
N VAL A 142 14.28 -10.67 7.08
CA VAL A 142 13.37 -10.21 6.04
C VAL A 142 11.94 -10.54 6.46
N TYR A 143 11.06 -9.54 6.49
CA TYR A 143 9.65 -9.72 6.87
C TYR A 143 8.68 -9.28 5.78
N GLY A 144 9.17 -8.81 4.64
CA GLY A 144 8.32 -8.40 3.53
C GLY A 144 9.09 -7.93 2.32
N VAL A 145 8.36 -7.42 1.35
CA VAL A 145 8.88 -6.91 0.09
C VAL A 145 8.07 -5.68 -0.33
N HIS A 146 8.70 -4.79 -1.09
CA HIS A 146 7.98 -3.72 -1.76
C HIS A 146 8.55 -3.34 -3.11
N PHE A 147 7.67 -2.87 -3.99
CA PHE A 147 8.01 -2.17 -5.22
C PHE A 147 7.81 -0.68 -5.00
N LYS A 148 8.85 0.13 -5.22
CA LYS A 148 8.79 1.59 -5.03
C LYS A 148 9.02 2.29 -6.36
N ALA A 149 8.02 3.08 -6.76
CA ALA A 149 8.10 4.00 -7.88
C ALA A 149 7.89 5.44 -7.39
N THR A 150 7.90 6.41 -8.31
CA THR A 150 7.72 7.84 -7.98
C THR A 150 6.38 8.14 -7.31
N ASN A 151 5.30 7.52 -7.80
CA ASN A 151 3.94 7.85 -7.41
C ASN A 151 3.26 6.80 -6.52
N TYR A 152 3.89 5.64 -6.33
CA TYR A 152 3.31 4.54 -5.57
C TYR A 152 4.38 3.66 -4.91
N LYS A 153 3.95 2.95 -3.88
CA LYS A 153 4.68 1.89 -3.20
C LYS A 153 3.73 0.73 -2.96
N ILE A 154 4.01 -0.42 -3.58
CA ILE A 154 3.26 -1.67 -3.38
C ILE A 154 4.03 -2.51 -2.37
N LYS A 155 3.36 -3.07 -1.37
CA LYS A 155 3.99 -3.82 -0.27
C LYS A 155 3.25 -5.12 -0.02
N GLY A 156 4.00 -6.18 0.23
CA GLY A 156 3.52 -7.42 0.82
C GLY A 156 4.41 -7.75 2.01
N TYR A 157 3.86 -7.88 3.22
CA TYR A 157 4.66 -8.16 4.41
C TYR A 157 3.91 -8.94 5.49
N ASP A 158 4.70 -9.60 6.35
CA ASP A 158 4.25 -10.24 7.58
C ASP A 158 3.77 -9.19 8.58
N LYS A 159 2.45 -9.12 8.73
CA LYS A 159 1.77 -8.18 9.61
C LYS A 159 1.83 -8.63 11.06
N THR A 160 1.84 -9.94 11.31
CA THR A 160 2.06 -10.54 12.64
C THR A 160 3.35 -10.04 13.23
N TYR A 161 4.44 -10.16 12.47
CA TYR A 161 5.76 -9.70 12.88
C TYR A 161 5.77 -8.19 13.13
N GLN A 162 5.24 -7.39 12.20
CA GLN A 162 5.19 -5.93 12.37
C GLN A 162 4.44 -5.54 13.65
N VAL A 163 3.26 -6.11 13.91
CA VAL A 163 2.46 -5.78 15.09
C VAL A 163 3.18 -6.16 16.38
N LYS A 164 3.84 -7.32 16.40
CA LYS A 164 4.64 -7.76 17.54
C LYS A 164 5.80 -6.81 17.84
N GLN A 165 6.48 -6.30 16.82
CA GLN A 165 7.55 -5.31 17.00
C GLN A 165 7.02 -3.94 17.45
N ASP A 166 5.93 -3.46 16.85
CA ASP A 166 5.40 -2.12 17.11
C ASP A 166 4.67 -2.02 18.46
N THR A 167 3.97 -3.09 18.87
CA THR A 167 3.00 -3.04 20.00
C THR A 167 3.20 -4.10 21.06
N ARG A 168 4.10 -5.09 20.83
CA ARG A 168 4.30 -6.27 21.69
C ARG A 168 3.07 -7.19 21.79
N ILE A 169 2.05 -6.99 20.96
CA ILE A 169 0.88 -7.88 20.87
C ILE A 169 1.23 -9.07 19.96
N ASP A 170 0.89 -10.28 20.41
CA ASP A 170 1.03 -11.50 19.61
C ASP A 170 -0.29 -11.84 18.92
N ILE A 171 -0.28 -11.91 17.58
CA ILE A 171 -1.45 -12.31 16.79
C ILE A 171 -1.32 -13.80 16.51
N LYS A 172 -2.30 -14.60 16.95
CA LYS A 172 -2.23 -16.06 16.90
C LYS A 172 -2.15 -16.65 15.48
N ASN A 173 -2.70 -15.97 14.49
CA ASN A 173 -2.73 -16.43 13.11
C ASN A 173 -1.67 -15.70 12.29
N ASN A 174 -1.02 -16.38 11.35
CA ASN A 174 -0.13 -15.70 10.43
C ASN A 174 -0.93 -14.73 9.55
N VAL A 175 -0.82 -13.45 9.86
CA VAL A 175 -1.45 -12.35 9.12
C VAL A 175 -0.43 -11.75 8.17
N ILE A 176 -0.84 -11.68 6.92
CA ILE A 176 -0.11 -10.99 5.88
C ILE A 176 -0.88 -9.74 5.47
N ARG A 177 -0.15 -8.66 5.18
CA ARG A 177 -0.72 -7.42 4.64
C ARG A 177 -0.23 -7.14 3.23
N PHE A 178 -1.18 -6.94 2.34
CA PHE A 178 -0.95 -6.44 0.98
C PHE A 178 -1.46 -5.01 0.86
N GLU A 179 -0.63 -4.09 0.37
CA GLU A 179 -0.92 -2.65 0.41
C GLU A 179 -0.38 -1.91 -0.83
N ILE A 180 -1.15 -0.93 -1.29
CA ILE A 180 -0.75 0.09 -2.27
C ILE A 180 -0.81 1.45 -1.55
N GLU A 181 0.35 2.06 -1.34
CA GLU A 181 0.47 3.44 -0.86
C GLU A 181 0.81 4.34 -2.05
N ALA A 182 -0.05 5.30 -2.41
CA ALA A 182 0.18 6.13 -3.58
C ALA A 182 -0.28 7.58 -3.41
N ASN A 183 0.31 8.47 -4.21
CA ASN A 183 -0.16 9.86 -4.30
C ASN A 183 -1.43 9.94 -5.16
N SER A 184 -2.15 11.06 -5.08
CA SER A 184 -3.41 11.24 -5.84
C SER A 184 -3.24 11.06 -7.35
N ARG A 185 -2.08 11.43 -7.90
CA ARG A 185 -1.75 11.23 -9.31
C ARG A 185 -1.84 9.77 -9.74
N TYR A 186 -1.44 8.81 -8.90
CA TYR A 186 -1.55 7.38 -9.22
C TYR A 186 -2.99 6.94 -9.50
N TYR A 187 -3.93 7.38 -8.67
CA TYR A 187 -5.33 6.99 -8.77
C TYR A 187 -6.08 7.77 -9.86
N ASN A 188 -5.65 9.00 -10.13
CA ASN A 188 -6.46 9.97 -10.87
C ASN A 188 -5.90 10.38 -12.24
N GLN A 189 -4.60 10.23 -12.50
CA GLN A 189 -3.96 10.58 -13.77
C GLN A 189 -3.64 9.32 -14.58
N ARG A 190 -4.70 8.57 -14.90
CA ARG A 190 -4.70 7.33 -15.68
C ARG A 190 -5.94 7.31 -16.57
N LYS A 191 -5.94 6.46 -17.60
CA LYS A 191 -7.08 6.31 -18.53
C LYS A 191 -8.38 6.01 -17.78
N ASP A 192 -8.32 5.07 -16.85
CA ASP A 192 -9.44 4.64 -16.01
C ASP A 192 -9.26 5.24 -14.61
N SER A 193 -9.53 6.55 -14.48
CA SER A 193 -9.39 7.30 -13.23
C SER A 193 -10.43 6.85 -12.19
N ILE A 194 -9.98 6.62 -10.95
CA ILE A 194 -10.87 6.30 -9.82
C ILE A 194 -11.55 7.57 -9.27
N GLY A 195 -10.89 8.72 -9.42
CA GLY A 195 -11.45 10.01 -9.04
C GLY A 195 -11.50 10.26 -7.52
N VAL A 196 -10.46 9.86 -6.78
CA VAL A 196 -10.30 10.13 -5.34
C VAL A 196 -9.50 11.42 -5.16
N TYR A 197 -10.18 12.57 -5.18
CA TYR A 197 -9.57 13.90 -5.08
C TYR A 197 -9.83 14.58 -3.74
N LYS A 198 -11.02 14.36 -3.17
CA LYS A 198 -11.52 15.00 -1.94
C LYS A 198 -11.73 13.97 -0.84
N PHE A 199 -11.75 14.41 0.40
CA PHE A 199 -11.98 13.53 1.54
C PHE A 199 -13.36 12.86 1.49
N SER A 200 -14.37 13.55 0.95
CA SER A 200 -15.70 12.99 0.66
C SER A 200 -15.69 11.82 -0.31
N ASP A 201 -14.66 11.70 -1.17
CA ASP A 201 -14.58 10.59 -2.14
C ASP A 201 -14.27 9.25 -1.46
N LEU A 202 -13.81 9.26 -0.20
CA LEU A 202 -13.55 8.04 0.56
C LEU A 202 -14.84 7.34 1.00
N VAL A 203 -15.98 8.05 1.00
CA VAL A 203 -17.30 7.50 1.34
C VAL A 203 -18.16 7.28 0.10
N ASP A 204 -17.56 7.27 -1.09
CA ASP A 204 -18.22 6.87 -2.32
C ASP A 204 -18.06 5.35 -2.50
N ALA A 205 -19.18 4.63 -2.45
CA ALA A 205 -19.19 3.17 -2.56
C ALA A 205 -18.60 2.66 -3.90
N SER A 206 -18.83 3.38 -5.00
CA SER A 206 -18.30 3.01 -6.32
C SER A 206 -16.78 3.15 -6.35
N LYS A 207 -16.25 4.26 -5.82
CA LYS A 207 -14.80 4.47 -5.72
C LYS A 207 -14.15 3.48 -4.76
N PHE A 208 -14.80 3.18 -3.64
CA PHE A 208 -14.32 2.17 -2.69
C PHE A 208 -14.22 0.79 -3.34
N LYS A 209 -15.22 0.39 -4.14
CA LYS A 209 -15.20 -0.85 -4.92
C LYS A 209 -14.06 -0.85 -5.95
N GLN A 210 -13.91 0.21 -6.73
CA GLN A 210 -12.83 0.34 -7.72
C GLN A 210 -11.43 0.24 -7.09
N LEU A 211 -11.25 0.74 -5.86
CA LEU A 211 -10.00 0.59 -5.12
C LEU A 211 -9.73 -0.87 -4.71
N GLY A 212 -10.77 -1.64 -4.39
CA GLY A 212 -10.66 -3.08 -4.17
C GLY A 212 -10.23 -3.82 -5.44
N GLU A 213 -10.86 -3.49 -6.58
CA GLU A 213 -10.49 -4.03 -7.89
C GLU A 213 -9.05 -3.67 -8.29
N GLU A 214 -8.60 -2.46 -7.96
CA GLU A 214 -7.21 -2.02 -8.15
C GLU A 214 -6.23 -2.88 -7.34
N LEU A 215 -6.54 -3.23 -6.09
CA LEU A 215 -5.70 -4.14 -5.29
C LEU A 215 -5.54 -5.49 -5.99
N LEU A 216 -6.63 -6.11 -6.44
CA LEU A 216 -6.57 -7.39 -7.15
C LEU A 216 -5.79 -7.27 -8.46
N SER A 217 -6.07 -6.23 -9.25
CA SER A 217 -5.40 -5.98 -10.52
C SER A 217 -3.90 -5.82 -10.33
N VAL A 218 -3.46 -5.07 -9.31
CA VAL A 218 -2.04 -4.94 -8.99
C VAL A 218 -1.44 -6.29 -8.60
N TYR A 219 -2.10 -7.07 -7.74
CA TYR A 219 -1.59 -8.38 -7.33
C TYR A 219 -1.40 -9.32 -8.53
N VAL A 220 -2.38 -9.41 -9.43
CA VAL A 220 -2.30 -10.22 -10.66
C VAL A 220 -1.14 -9.78 -11.55
N ASN A 221 -0.91 -8.47 -11.67
CA ASN A 221 0.14 -7.91 -12.51
C ASN A 221 1.56 -7.96 -11.90
N ILE A 222 1.71 -8.38 -10.64
CA ILE A 222 3.03 -8.69 -10.09
C ILE A 222 3.53 -9.97 -10.74
N LYS A 223 4.67 -9.89 -11.42
CA LYS A 223 5.39 -11.05 -11.94
C LYS A 223 5.96 -11.83 -10.76
N LYS A 224 5.62 -13.11 -10.71
CA LYS A 224 6.05 -14.03 -9.65
C LYS A 224 6.90 -15.14 -10.25
N ARG A 225 7.79 -15.69 -9.44
CA ARG A 225 8.62 -16.83 -9.80
C ARG A 225 7.70 -18.05 -9.88
N LYS A 226 7.60 -18.62 -11.08
CA LYS A 226 6.86 -19.87 -11.27
C LYS A 226 7.50 -20.99 -10.44
N GLN A 227 6.67 -21.82 -9.85
CA GLN A 227 7.12 -23.08 -9.27
C GLN A 227 7.51 -24.00 -10.41
N ILE A 228 8.74 -24.49 -10.36
CA ILE A 228 9.28 -25.40 -11.35
C ILE A 228 9.36 -26.76 -10.68
N ASP A 229 8.52 -27.68 -11.13
CA ASP A 229 8.66 -29.08 -10.79
C ASP A 229 9.73 -29.69 -11.71
N PHE A 230 10.89 -30.00 -11.12
CA PHE A 230 12.01 -30.59 -11.85
C PHE A 230 11.82 -32.08 -12.15
N GLU A 231 10.94 -32.78 -11.40
CA GLU A 231 10.72 -34.23 -11.59
C GLU A 231 10.10 -34.51 -12.96
N ASN A 232 9.24 -33.60 -13.42
CA ASN A 232 8.53 -33.70 -14.69
C ASN A 232 9.26 -33.03 -15.88
N LEU A 233 10.50 -32.58 -15.69
CA LEU A 233 11.30 -31.95 -16.75
C LEU A 233 12.34 -32.91 -17.33
N THR A 234 12.43 -32.91 -18.65
CA THR A 234 13.52 -33.58 -19.35
C THR A 234 14.83 -32.81 -19.18
N PRO A 235 16.00 -33.47 -19.27
CA PRO A 235 17.31 -32.78 -19.21
C PRO A 235 17.45 -31.63 -20.20
N GLU A 236 16.84 -31.75 -21.39
CA GLU A 236 16.88 -30.71 -22.42
C GLU A 236 16.06 -29.47 -22.02
N GLN A 237 14.89 -29.67 -21.39
CA GLN A 237 14.09 -28.58 -20.84
C GLN A 237 14.82 -27.86 -19.70
N ILE A 238 15.56 -28.59 -18.85
CA ILE A 238 16.38 -28.00 -17.78
C ILE A 238 17.49 -27.13 -18.37
N LYS A 239 18.23 -27.62 -19.37
CA LYS A 239 19.25 -26.83 -20.07
C LYS A 239 18.66 -25.57 -20.71
N LEU A 240 17.50 -25.70 -21.33
CA LEU A 240 16.79 -24.59 -21.95
C LEU A 240 16.42 -23.51 -20.91
N MET A 241 15.91 -23.92 -19.75
CA MET A 241 15.61 -23.04 -18.62
C MET A 241 16.87 -22.36 -18.07
N ALA A 242 17.97 -23.09 -17.90
CA ALA A 242 19.23 -22.54 -17.41
C ALA A 242 19.81 -21.49 -18.37
N THR A 243 19.72 -21.77 -19.68
CA THR A 243 20.23 -20.90 -20.75
C THR A 243 19.46 -19.58 -20.82
N TYR A 244 18.12 -19.66 -20.85
CA TYR A 244 17.26 -18.49 -21.03
C TYR A 244 16.85 -17.80 -19.73
N GLY A 245 17.05 -18.46 -18.58
CA GLY A 245 16.97 -17.85 -17.26
C GLY A 245 18.18 -16.97 -16.92
N ASN A 246 19.28 -17.06 -17.68
CA ASN A 246 20.48 -16.25 -17.52
C ASN A 246 20.65 -15.30 -18.72
N SER A 247 20.66 -13.99 -18.44
CA SER A 247 20.74 -12.97 -19.48
C SER A 247 22.07 -12.98 -20.26
N PHE A 248 23.18 -13.41 -19.63
CA PHE A 248 24.49 -13.51 -20.28
C PHE A 248 24.46 -14.55 -21.41
N TRP A 249 24.03 -15.78 -21.10
CA TRP A 249 23.95 -16.87 -22.07
C TRP A 249 22.92 -16.60 -23.17
N ALA A 250 21.74 -16.13 -22.80
CA ALA A 250 20.69 -15.77 -23.77
C ALA A 250 21.16 -14.70 -24.77
N ASN A 251 21.85 -13.66 -24.29
CA ASN A 251 22.39 -12.60 -25.15
C ASN A 251 23.54 -13.09 -26.03
N GLY A 252 24.39 -13.99 -25.53
CA GLY A 252 25.44 -14.66 -26.31
C GLY A 252 24.85 -15.43 -27.50
N LEU A 253 23.85 -16.27 -27.26
CA LEU A 253 23.12 -16.99 -28.32
C LEU A 253 22.44 -16.05 -29.31
N LYS A 254 21.81 -14.97 -28.81
CA LYS A 254 21.17 -13.97 -29.68
C LYS A 254 22.17 -13.31 -30.62
N LYS A 255 23.40 -13.05 -30.17
CA LYS A 255 24.45 -12.38 -30.93
C LYS A 255 25.11 -13.32 -31.94
N HIS A 256 25.49 -14.54 -31.53
CA HIS A 256 26.34 -15.44 -32.31
C HIS A 256 25.57 -16.55 -33.05
N HIS A 257 24.37 -16.93 -32.58
CA HIS A 257 23.59 -18.05 -33.12
C HIS A 257 22.09 -17.71 -33.25
N LYS A 258 21.76 -16.69 -34.06
CA LYS A 258 20.41 -16.11 -34.18
C LYS A 258 19.29 -17.12 -34.46
N HIS A 259 19.53 -18.10 -35.34
CA HIS A 259 18.53 -19.10 -35.71
C HIS A 259 18.18 -20.01 -34.51
N THR A 260 19.21 -20.58 -33.88
CA THR A 260 19.09 -21.36 -32.64
C THR A 260 18.40 -20.55 -31.56
N HIS A 261 18.83 -19.30 -31.36
CA HIS A 261 18.22 -18.42 -30.37
C HIS A 261 16.71 -18.25 -30.60
N LYS A 262 16.26 -18.04 -31.85
CA LYS A 262 14.84 -17.85 -32.15
C LYS A 262 14.04 -19.13 -31.85
N LYS A 263 14.53 -20.28 -32.28
CA LYS A 263 13.89 -21.60 -32.08
C LYS A 263 13.79 -21.94 -30.59
N GLU A 264 14.92 -21.89 -29.89
CA GLU A 264 14.99 -22.25 -28.47
C GLU A 264 14.24 -21.26 -27.58
N ARG A 265 14.28 -19.95 -27.89
CA ARG A 265 13.47 -18.96 -27.17
C ARG A 265 11.97 -19.24 -27.29
N GLN A 266 11.50 -19.67 -28.46
CA GLN A 266 10.10 -20.06 -28.63
C GLN A 266 9.76 -21.31 -27.80
N ALA A 267 10.63 -22.32 -27.81
CA ALA A 267 10.47 -23.51 -26.98
C ALA A 267 10.46 -23.16 -25.47
N TYR A 268 11.36 -22.28 -25.04
CA TYR A 268 11.46 -21.78 -23.67
C TYR A 268 10.17 -21.06 -23.25
N LEU A 269 9.66 -20.16 -24.08
CA LEU A 269 8.40 -19.45 -23.81
C LEU A 269 7.20 -20.40 -23.78
N LYS A 270 7.20 -21.46 -24.60
CA LYS A 270 6.16 -22.50 -24.57
C LYS A 270 6.24 -23.31 -23.28
N LEU A 271 7.44 -23.71 -22.86
CA LEU A 271 7.69 -24.40 -21.60
C LEU A 271 7.29 -23.54 -20.40
N LEU A 272 7.61 -22.25 -20.40
CA LEU A 272 7.19 -21.34 -19.33
C LEU A 272 5.66 -21.26 -19.17
N LYS A 273 4.89 -21.49 -20.24
CA LYS A 273 3.42 -21.50 -20.18
C LYS A 273 2.85 -22.78 -19.58
N THR A 274 3.60 -23.89 -19.57
CA THR A 274 3.13 -25.15 -18.99
C THR A 274 3.24 -25.16 -17.46
N PHE A 275 4.13 -24.34 -16.90
CA PHE A 275 4.15 -24.12 -15.46
C PHE A 275 2.93 -23.30 -15.05
N SER A 276 2.07 -23.88 -14.22
CA SER A 276 0.95 -23.20 -13.58
C SER A 276 1.44 -22.17 -12.57
N ASP A 277 0.58 -21.20 -12.28
CA ASP A 277 0.73 -20.44 -11.05
C ASP A 277 0.62 -21.43 -9.88
N SER A 278 1.40 -21.22 -8.82
CA SER A 278 1.38 -22.16 -7.69
C SER A 278 0.00 -22.14 -7.03
N ASP A 279 -0.42 -23.26 -6.44
CA ASP A 279 -1.68 -23.32 -5.66
C ASP A 279 -1.73 -22.22 -4.58
N ILE A 280 -0.56 -21.84 -4.05
CA ILE A 280 -0.38 -20.74 -3.11
C ILE A 280 -0.80 -19.40 -3.72
N GLU A 281 -0.45 -19.11 -4.98
CA GLU A 281 -0.81 -17.86 -5.64
C GLU A 281 -2.32 -17.72 -5.85
N ASN A 282 -2.97 -18.81 -6.25
CA ASN A 282 -4.42 -18.89 -6.41
C ASN A 282 -5.14 -18.75 -5.07
N ASP A 283 -4.66 -19.43 -4.04
CA ASP A 283 -5.19 -19.31 -2.68
C ASP A 283 -5.11 -17.86 -2.17
N ILE A 284 -3.97 -17.19 -2.33
CA ILE A 284 -3.81 -15.77 -1.95
C ILE A 284 -4.76 -14.88 -2.74
N TYR A 285 -4.90 -15.10 -4.06
CA TYR A 285 -5.81 -14.33 -4.88
C TYR A 285 -7.26 -14.44 -4.38
N GLU A 286 -7.73 -15.66 -4.11
CA GLU A 286 -9.09 -15.87 -3.60
C GLU A 286 -9.26 -15.33 -2.18
N LYS A 287 -8.24 -15.42 -1.30
CA LYS A 287 -8.26 -14.77 0.01
C LYS A 287 -8.36 -13.24 -0.10
N LEU A 288 -7.61 -12.61 -0.99
CA LEU A 288 -7.69 -11.16 -1.24
C LEU A 288 -9.07 -10.76 -1.74
N LYS A 289 -9.61 -11.50 -2.69
CA LYS A 289 -10.94 -11.27 -3.28
C LYS A 289 -12.06 -11.44 -2.26
N SER A 290 -12.00 -12.50 -1.45
CA SER A 290 -12.91 -12.72 -0.33
C SER A 290 -12.83 -11.55 0.67
N GLN A 291 -11.63 -11.10 1.00
CA GLN A 291 -11.45 -9.98 1.93
C GLN A 291 -12.00 -8.64 1.39
N ILE A 292 -11.90 -8.41 0.08
CA ILE A 292 -12.51 -7.25 -0.58
C ILE A 292 -14.04 -7.32 -0.48
N ASN A 293 -14.62 -8.47 -0.81
CA ASN A 293 -16.06 -8.68 -0.70
C ASN A 293 -16.54 -8.51 0.75
N PHE A 294 -15.77 -9.00 1.72
CA PHE A 294 -16.06 -8.77 3.14
C PHE A 294 -16.05 -7.27 3.48
N CYS A 295 -15.03 -6.52 3.03
CA CYS A 295 -14.95 -5.08 3.29
C CYS A 295 -16.06 -4.27 2.60
N LEU A 296 -16.62 -4.77 1.49
CA LEU A 296 -17.68 -4.09 0.75
C LEU A 296 -19.07 -4.30 1.37
N ASN A 297 -19.33 -5.50 1.90
CA ASN A 297 -20.66 -5.93 2.31
C ASN A 297 -20.91 -5.87 3.84
N ASN A 298 -19.90 -5.47 4.62
CA ASN A 298 -20.00 -5.27 6.07
C ASN A 298 -19.53 -3.85 6.43
#